data_AF-A0AAW4GC05-F1
#
_entry.id   AF-A0AAW4GC05-F1
#
_cell.length_a   1.000
_cell.length_b   1.000
_cell.length_c   1.000
_cell.angle_alpha   90.00
_cell.angle_beta   90.00
_cell.angle_gamma   90.00
#
_symmetry.space_group_name_H-M   'P 1'
#
loop_
_entity.id
_entity.type
_entity.pdbx_description
1 polymer ?
#
loop_
_entity_poly.entity_id
_entity_poly.type
_entity_poly.pdbx_seq_one_letter_code
_entity_poly.pdbx_strand_id
1 'polypeptide(L)'
;MSMSPGYTVEEIEALVEEYMALRQGQKGPWLKARSISKYQLHRWRQAYLAGDLARGLVPRDSVTREDAIRRAIEAEKHLEAQQRTHADELERLHRQIETLQGGNAALGKAIGLLRKLDSQEPGATPDDPSSEK
;
A
#
# COMPACT_ATOMS: atom_id res chain seq x y z
N MET A 1 4.83 -19.98 -7.54
CA MET A 1 4.74 -21.46 -7.61
C MET A 1 3.46 -21.82 -8.31
N SER A 2 3.44 -22.83 -9.17
CA SER A 2 2.21 -23.22 -9.87
C SER A 2 1.38 -24.22 -9.09
N MET A 3 0.07 -24.07 -9.21
CA MET A 3 -0.95 -24.95 -8.63
C MET A 3 -0.96 -26.36 -9.24
N SER A 4 -0.49 -26.50 -10.48
CA SER A 4 -0.42 -27.77 -11.21
C SER A 4 0.98 -27.98 -11.78
N PRO A 5 1.57 -29.17 -11.62
CA PRO A 5 2.85 -29.48 -12.26
C PRO A 5 2.78 -29.30 -13.78
N GLY A 6 3.79 -28.64 -14.35
CA GLY A 6 3.91 -28.47 -15.81
C GLY A 6 3.10 -27.32 -16.43
N TYR A 7 2.46 -26.49 -15.62
CA TYR A 7 1.86 -25.23 -16.07
C TYR A 7 2.38 -24.08 -15.23
N THR A 8 2.52 -22.88 -15.80
CA THR A 8 2.76 -21.66 -15.03
C THR A 8 1.43 -21.05 -14.55
N VAL A 9 1.48 -20.06 -13.66
CA VAL A 9 0.25 -19.38 -13.20
C VAL A 9 -0.38 -18.64 -14.38
N GLU A 10 0.46 -17.92 -15.12
CA GLU A 10 0.09 -17.12 -16.29
C GLU A 10 -0.53 -17.97 -17.41
N GLU A 11 0.03 -19.17 -17.64
CA GLU A 11 -0.57 -20.14 -18.57
C GLU A 11 -1.95 -20.62 -18.12
N ILE A 12 -2.13 -20.87 -16.82
CA ILE A 12 -3.43 -21.29 -16.29
C ILE A 12 -4.45 -20.16 -16.42
N GLU A 13 -4.06 -18.91 -16.16
CA GLU A 13 -4.92 -17.74 -16.34
C GLU A 13 -5.40 -17.64 -17.79
N ALA A 14 -4.47 -17.65 -18.74
CA ALA A 14 -4.80 -17.58 -20.16
C ALA A 14 -5.75 -18.72 -20.59
N LEU A 15 -5.51 -19.94 -20.11
CA LEU A 15 -6.37 -21.10 -20.42
C LEU A 15 -7.77 -20.98 -19.83
N VAL A 16 -7.89 -20.47 -18.59
CA VAL A 16 -9.20 -20.27 -17.95
C VAL A 16 -9.98 -19.15 -18.65
N GLU A 17 -9.31 -18.05 -19.01
CA GLU A 17 -9.91 -16.94 -19.75
C GLU A 17 -10.41 -17.38 -21.13
N GLU A 18 -9.56 -18.10 -21.89
CA GLU A 18 -9.93 -18.65 -23.19
C GLU A 18 -11.16 -19.56 -23.03
N TYR A 19 -11.15 -20.47 -22.05
CA TYR A 19 -12.28 -21.37 -21.80
C TYR A 19 -13.57 -20.63 -21.40
N MET A 20 -13.48 -19.55 -20.63
CA MET A 20 -14.63 -18.75 -20.23
C MET A 20 -15.25 -18.01 -21.41
N ALA A 21 -14.44 -17.60 -22.39
CA ALA A 21 -14.88 -16.93 -23.62
C ALA A 21 -15.49 -17.89 -24.67
N LEU A 22 -15.22 -19.19 -24.60
CA LEU A 22 -15.74 -20.16 -25.57
C LEU A 22 -17.27 -20.20 -25.62
N ARG A 23 -17.79 -20.30 -26.84
CA ARG A 23 -19.23 -20.49 -27.09
C ARG A 23 -19.72 -21.82 -26.52
N GLN A 24 -21.02 -21.87 -26.19
CA GLN A 24 -21.64 -23.13 -25.74
C GLN A 24 -21.42 -24.25 -26.76
N GLY A 25 -21.15 -25.47 -26.26
CA GLY A 25 -20.83 -26.65 -27.09
C GLY A 25 -19.35 -26.81 -27.46
N GLN A 26 -18.55 -25.73 -27.49
CA GLN A 26 -17.12 -25.82 -27.88
C GLN A 26 -16.18 -26.21 -26.72
N LYS A 27 -16.66 -26.10 -25.48
CA LYS A 27 -15.90 -26.35 -24.25
C LYS A 27 -15.37 -27.78 -24.13
N GLY A 28 -16.17 -28.78 -24.52
CA GLY A 28 -15.78 -30.18 -24.49
C GLY A 28 -14.66 -30.53 -25.49
N PRO A 29 -14.84 -30.22 -26.78
CA PRO A 29 -13.79 -30.40 -27.79
C PRO A 29 -12.49 -29.66 -27.45
N TRP A 30 -12.59 -28.42 -26.95
CA TRP A 30 -11.43 -27.62 -26.57
C TRP A 30 -10.60 -28.27 -25.45
N LEU A 31 -11.26 -28.81 -24.42
CA LEU A 31 -10.60 -29.56 -23.35
C LEU A 31 -9.87 -30.79 -23.88
N LYS A 32 -10.52 -31.54 -24.78
CA LYS A 32 -9.96 -32.75 -25.38
C LYS A 32 -8.74 -32.45 -26.23
N ALA A 33 -8.77 -31.38 -27.03
CA ALA A 33 -7.67 -30.97 -27.90
C ALA A 33 -6.40 -30.60 -27.13
N ARG A 34 -6.53 -30.11 -25.89
CA ARG A 34 -5.43 -29.70 -25.02
C ARG A 34 -5.08 -30.74 -23.95
N SER A 35 -5.72 -31.90 -23.96
CA SER A 35 -5.54 -32.95 -22.95
C SER A 35 -5.79 -32.47 -21.50
N ILE A 36 -6.64 -31.46 -21.32
CA ILE A 36 -7.00 -30.92 -20.00
C ILE A 36 -8.23 -31.66 -19.49
N SER A 37 -8.17 -32.19 -18.27
CA SER A 37 -9.33 -32.84 -17.66
C SER A 37 -10.36 -31.81 -17.18
N LYS A 38 -11.66 -32.18 -17.20
CA LYS A 38 -12.73 -31.34 -16.66
C LYS A 38 -12.49 -30.96 -15.20
N TYR A 39 -11.95 -31.88 -14.39
CA TYR A 39 -11.65 -31.65 -12.98
C TYR A 39 -10.51 -30.64 -12.79
N GLN A 40 -9.44 -30.78 -13.57
CA GLN A 40 -8.31 -29.85 -13.56
C GLN A 40 -8.74 -28.44 -13.91
N LEU A 41 -9.51 -28.28 -15.00
CA LEU A 41 -10.03 -26.97 -15.36
C LEU A 41 -11.01 -26.41 -14.33
N HIS A 42 -11.87 -27.26 -13.73
CA HIS A 42 -12.76 -26.84 -12.66
C HIS A 42 -11.96 -26.25 -11.49
N ARG A 43 -10.91 -26.95 -11.05
CA ARG A 43 -10.02 -26.52 -9.97
C ARG A 43 -9.34 -25.18 -10.29
N TRP A 44 -8.81 -25.03 -11.49
CA TRP A 44 -8.20 -23.79 -11.97
C TRP A 44 -9.19 -22.64 -12.00
N ARG A 45 -10.40 -22.87 -12.53
CA ARG A 45 -11.45 -21.86 -12.56
C ARG A 45 -11.84 -21.40 -11.15
N GLN A 46 -11.95 -22.33 -10.21
CA GLN A 46 -12.26 -22.00 -8.82
C GLN A 46 -11.17 -21.12 -8.17
N ALA A 47 -9.89 -21.45 -8.37
CA ALA A 47 -8.78 -20.65 -7.86
C ALA A 47 -8.66 -19.29 -8.56
N TYR A 48 -8.87 -19.24 -9.88
CA TYR A 48 -8.88 -18.00 -10.66
C TYR A 48 -9.98 -17.05 -10.19
N LEU A 49 -11.22 -17.53 -10.07
CA LEU A 49 -12.34 -16.73 -9.57
C LEU A 49 -12.15 -16.31 -8.10
N ALA A 50 -11.37 -17.06 -7.33
CA ALA A 50 -10.99 -16.71 -5.97
C ALA A 50 -9.86 -15.69 -5.86
N GLY A 51 -9.11 -15.43 -6.93
CA GLY A 51 -7.89 -14.61 -6.89
C GLY A 51 -6.72 -15.32 -6.19
N ASP A 52 -6.81 -16.64 -5.99
CA ASP A 52 -5.84 -17.42 -5.21
C ASP A 52 -4.94 -18.31 -6.09
N LEU A 53 -4.95 -18.08 -7.41
CA LEU A 53 -4.20 -18.90 -8.36
C LEU A 53 -2.69 -18.85 -8.11
N ALA A 54 -2.13 -17.67 -7.84
CA ALA A 54 -0.72 -17.48 -7.49
C ALA A 54 -0.31 -18.17 -6.18
N ARG A 55 -1.28 -18.39 -5.27
CA ARG A 55 -1.09 -19.08 -3.99
C ARG A 55 -1.32 -20.59 -4.10
N GLY A 56 -1.82 -21.06 -5.24
CA GLY A 56 -2.16 -22.46 -5.47
C GLY A 56 -3.30 -22.98 -4.59
N LEU A 57 -4.12 -22.09 -4.00
CA LEU A 57 -5.21 -22.47 -3.11
C LEU A 57 -6.49 -22.69 -3.90
N VAL A 58 -7.23 -23.75 -3.56
CA VAL A 58 -8.59 -23.98 -4.06
C VAL A 58 -9.54 -23.63 -2.93
N PRO A 59 -10.55 -22.78 -3.18
CA PRO A 59 -11.65 -22.59 -2.25
C PRO A 59 -12.31 -23.93 -1.90
N ARG A 60 -12.72 -24.07 -0.64
CA ARG A 60 -13.50 -25.24 -0.19
C ARG A 60 -14.90 -25.22 -0.79
N ASP A 61 -15.49 -24.03 -0.89
CA ASP A 61 -16.81 -23.81 -1.44
C ASP A 61 -16.73 -23.37 -2.91
N SER A 62 -17.80 -23.62 -3.67
CA SER A 62 -17.85 -23.19 -5.06
C SER A 62 -17.97 -21.67 -5.15
N VAL A 63 -17.01 -21.05 -5.80
CA VAL A 63 -17.00 -19.64 -6.19
C VAL A 63 -17.63 -19.49 -7.57
N THR A 64 -18.58 -18.57 -7.68
CA THR A 64 -19.19 -18.18 -8.95
C THR A 64 -18.53 -16.90 -9.51
N ARG A 65 -18.85 -16.57 -10.77
CA ARG A 65 -18.34 -15.34 -11.38
C ARG A 65 -18.95 -14.12 -10.70
N GLU A 66 -20.20 -14.20 -10.31
CA GLU A 66 -20.93 -13.18 -9.58
C GLU A 66 -20.30 -12.91 -8.20
N ASP A 67 -19.80 -13.95 -7.51
CA ASP A 67 -19.08 -13.79 -6.25
C ASP A 67 -17.71 -13.13 -6.44
N ALA A 68 -17.02 -13.46 -7.54
CA ALA A 68 -15.76 -12.82 -7.90
C ALA A 68 -15.96 -11.32 -8.19
N ILE A 69 -16.99 -10.98 -8.97
CA ILE A 69 -17.34 -9.58 -9.27
C ILE A 69 -17.70 -8.81 -8.00
N ARG A 70 -18.53 -9.39 -7.12
CA ARG A 70 -18.91 -8.76 -5.85
C ARG A 70 -17.70 -8.47 -4.98
N ARG A 71 -16.80 -9.44 -4.81
CA ARG A 71 -15.56 -9.23 -4.04
C ARG A 71 -14.64 -8.18 -4.65
N ALA A 72 -14.53 -8.11 -5.98
CA ALA A 72 -13.74 -7.07 -6.64
C ALA A 72 -14.27 -5.67 -6.35
N ILE A 73 -15.61 -5.49 -6.43
CA ILE A 73 -16.27 -4.21 -6.10
C ILE A 73 -16.07 -3.85 -4.61
N GLU A 74 -16.19 -4.82 -3.71
CA GLU A 74 -15.96 -4.59 -2.28
C GLU A 74 -14.49 -4.23 -1.98
N ALA A 75 -13.54 -4.92 -2.60
CA ALA A 75 -12.11 -4.64 -2.46
C ALA A 75 -11.76 -3.23 -2.94
N GLU A 76 -12.32 -2.79 -4.08
CA GLU A 76 -12.16 -1.43 -4.60
C GLU A 76 -12.66 -0.38 -3.60
N LYS A 77 -13.88 -0.56 -3.07
CA LYS A 77 -14.44 0.33 -2.04
C LYS A 77 -13.59 0.39 -0.77
N HIS A 78 -13.06 -0.76 -0.33
CA HIS A 78 -12.17 -0.81 0.83
C HIS A 78 -10.86 -0.06 0.58
N LEU A 79 -10.29 -0.20 -0.62
CA LEU A 79 -9.07 0.50 -1.01
C LEU A 79 -9.29 2.01 -1.09
N GLU A 80 -10.41 2.46 -1.66
CA GLU A 80 -10.79 3.88 -1.66
C GLU A 80 -10.96 4.43 -0.24
N ALA A 81 -11.61 3.69 0.66
CA ALA A 81 -11.77 4.09 2.05
C ALA A 81 -10.43 4.22 2.77
N GLN A 82 -9.52 3.26 2.57
CA GLN A 82 -8.17 3.32 3.13
C GLN A 82 -7.38 4.53 2.61
N GLN A 83 -7.47 4.82 1.30
CA GLN A 83 -6.80 5.99 0.72
C GLN A 83 -7.30 7.30 1.33
N ARG A 84 -8.61 7.43 1.58
CA ARG A 84 -9.19 8.60 2.26
C ARG A 84 -8.66 8.74 3.68
N THR A 85 -8.70 7.67 4.47
CA THR A 85 -8.16 7.68 5.84
C THR A 85 -6.67 8.06 5.86
N HIS A 86 -5.86 7.49 4.95
CA HIS A 86 -4.45 7.83 4.84
C HIS A 86 -4.24 9.30 4.43
N ALA A 87 -5.06 9.84 3.54
CA ALA A 87 -4.97 11.25 3.15
C ALA A 87 -5.26 12.19 4.33
N ASP A 88 -6.30 11.90 5.11
CA ASP A 88 -6.66 12.67 6.31
C ASP A 88 -5.53 12.62 7.37
N GLU A 89 -4.92 11.45 7.56
CA GLU A 89 -3.77 11.27 8.45
C GLU A 89 -2.55 12.07 8.00
N LEU A 90 -2.23 12.05 6.71
CA LEU A 90 -1.14 12.84 6.13
C LEU A 90 -1.38 14.34 6.32
N GLU A 91 -2.60 14.82 6.10
CA GLU A 91 -2.94 16.22 6.32
C GLU A 91 -2.77 16.61 7.79
N ARG A 92 -3.24 15.77 8.72
CA ARG A 92 -3.06 16.00 10.16
C ARG A 92 -1.59 16.08 10.54
N LEU A 93 -0.79 15.15 10.05
CA LEU A 93 0.65 15.10 10.32
C LEU A 93 1.37 16.31 9.74
N HIS A 94 1.03 16.75 8.52
CA HIS A 94 1.60 17.96 7.93
C HIS A 94 1.31 19.21 8.78
N ARG A 95 0.06 19.41 9.21
CA ARG A 95 -0.29 20.56 10.09
C ARG A 95 0.47 20.52 11.41
N GLN A 96 0.68 19.32 11.97
CA GLN A 96 1.46 19.16 13.20
C GLN A 96 2.94 19.52 12.98
N ILE A 97 3.53 19.09 11.86
CA ILE A 97 4.90 19.44 11.48
C ILE A 97 5.04 20.96 11.33
N GLU A 98 4.12 21.61 10.62
CA GLU A 98 4.12 23.07 10.44
C GLU A 98 4.06 23.80 11.79
N THR A 99 3.19 23.34 12.70
CA THR A 99 3.06 23.91 14.04
C THR A 99 4.37 23.79 14.83
N LEU A 100 4.99 22.61 14.82
CA LEU A 100 6.26 22.36 15.51
C LEU A 100 7.41 23.16 14.90
N GLN A 101 7.47 23.26 13.57
CA GLN A 101 8.47 24.07 12.87
C GLN A 101 8.31 25.56 13.21
N GLY A 102 7.08 26.07 13.24
CA GLY A 102 6.78 27.44 13.66
C GLY A 102 7.22 27.72 15.10
N GLY A 103 6.93 26.80 16.02
CA GLY A 103 7.37 26.87 17.42
C GLY A 103 8.91 26.87 17.55
N ASN A 104 9.57 25.95 16.87
CA ASN A 104 11.04 25.87 16.87
C ASN A 104 11.68 27.14 16.28
N ALA A 105 11.12 27.70 15.22
CA ALA A 105 11.59 28.95 14.64
C ALA A 105 11.42 30.14 15.60
N ALA A 106 10.31 30.22 16.32
CA ALA A 106 10.08 31.25 17.34
C ALA A 106 11.04 31.11 18.52
N LEU A 107 11.25 29.90 19.02
CA LEU A 107 12.22 29.61 20.08
C LEU A 107 13.65 29.96 19.64
N GLY A 108 14.04 29.60 18.42
CA GLY A 108 15.33 29.97 17.84
C GLY A 108 15.55 31.48 17.79
N LYS A 109 14.53 32.25 17.39
CA LYS A 109 14.55 33.73 17.41
C LYS A 109 14.70 34.27 18.84
N ALA A 110 13.93 33.75 19.80
CA ALA A 110 13.98 34.18 21.19
C ALA A 110 15.36 33.92 21.82
N ILE A 111 15.93 32.72 21.60
CA ILE A 111 17.29 32.39 22.05
C ILE A 111 18.32 33.31 21.40
N GLY A 112 18.17 33.60 20.10
CA GLY A 112 19.03 34.54 19.39
C GLY A 112 18.97 35.97 19.97
N LEU A 113 17.78 36.43 20.36
CA LEU A 113 17.59 37.73 21.02
C LEU A 113 18.20 37.74 22.43
N LEU A 114 17.95 36.70 23.23
CA LEU A 114 18.53 36.55 24.57
C LEU A 114 20.05 36.57 24.51
N ARG A 115 20.66 35.82 23.58
CA ARG A 115 22.12 35.83 23.41
C ARG A 115 22.66 37.20 23.03
N LYS A 116 21.94 37.99 22.22
CA LYS A 116 22.34 39.37 21.89
C LYS A 116 22.26 40.29 23.11
N LEU A 117 21.23 40.15 23.94
CA LEU A 117 21.07 40.91 25.18
C LEU A 117 22.15 40.54 26.21
N ASP A 118 22.45 39.24 26.34
CA ASP A 118 23.50 38.71 27.22
C ASP A 118 24.89 39.18 26.77
N SER A 119 25.10 39.36 25.45
CA SER A 119 26.30 39.99 24.89
C SER A 119 26.33 41.52 25.07
N GLN A 120 25.23 42.13 25.51
CA GLN A 120 25.06 43.58 25.69
C GLN A 120 24.97 44.02 27.16
N GLU A 121 25.02 43.11 28.14
CA GLU A 121 25.05 43.54 29.55
C GLU A 121 26.36 44.25 29.95
N PRO A 122 26.28 45.18 30.92
CA PRO A 122 27.08 46.39 30.97
C PRO A 122 28.33 46.27 31.85
N GLY A 123 29.43 46.86 31.39
CA GLY A 123 30.52 47.35 32.24
C GLY A 123 31.40 46.29 32.89
N ALA A 124 32.39 45.79 32.14
CA ALA A 124 33.68 45.47 32.75
C ALA A 124 34.37 46.79 33.14
N THR A 125 33.96 47.37 34.26
CA THR A 125 34.86 48.16 35.10
C THR A 125 34.81 47.55 36.48
N PRO A 126 35.90 46.90 36.87
CA PRO A 126 36.46 47.25 38.17
C PRO A 126 37.96 47.52 38.10
N ASP A 127 38.31 48.59 38.82
CA ASP A 127 39.60 48.91 39.42
C ASP A 127 40.65 49.59 38.52
N ASP A 128 40.57 50.92 38.55
CA ASP A 128 41.74 51.77 38.80
C ASP A 128 42.19 51.58 40.26
N PRO A 129 43.38 51.01 40.50
CA PRO A 129 44.14 51.32 41.69
C PRO A 129 45.38 52.12 41.28
N SER A 130 45.32 53.43 41.49
CA SER A 130 46.40 54.26 42.03
C SER A 130 47.79 53.58 42.15
N SER A 131 48.75 53.98 41.32
CA SER A 131 50.23 54.10 41.51
C SER A 131 50.90 54.08 40.12
N GLU A 132 51.80 54.96 39.71
CA GLU A 132 53.15 55.18 40.26
C GLU A 132 53.66 56.63 40.04
N LYS A 133 54.71 56.92 40.82
CA LYS A 133 55.49 58.16 41.01
C LYS A 133 56.05 58.81 39.76
#